data_AF-A0AAW7YYT1-F1
#
_entry.id   AF-A0AAW7YYT1-F1
#
_cell.length_a   1.000
_cell.length_b   1.000
_cell.length_c   1.000
_cell.angle_alpha   90.00
_cell.angle_beta   90.00
_cell.angle_gamma   90.00
#
_symmetry.space_group_name_H-M   'P 1'
#
loop_
_entity.id
_entity.type
_entity.pdbx_description
1 polymer ?
#
loop_
_entity_poly.entity_id
_entity_poly.type
_entity_poly.pdbx_seq_one_letter_code
_entity_poly.pdbx_strand_id
1 'polypeptide(L)' 'MSAISIKNLDVLFGFQTAKSLALLDQGASRQEIIDATGDVVGVHDVSLDIKKGEICVLMGLS' A
#
# COMPACT_ATOMS: atom_id res chain seq x y z
N MET A 1 -2.50 16.09 -18.65
CA MET A 1 -2.32 14.62 -18.65
C MET A 1 -1.30 14.28 -17.58
N SER A 2 -1.56 13.31 -16.72
CA SER A 2 -0.54 12.79 -15.80
C SER A 2 0.55 12.07 -16.60
N ALA A 3 1.80 12.25 -16.20
CA ALA A 3 2.95 11.55 -16.74
C ALA A 3 3.12 10.16 -16.09
N ILE A 4 2.74 10.05 -14.81
CA ILE A 4 2.69 8.80 -14.05
C ILE A 4 1.35 8.77 -13.32
N SER A 5 0.67 7.62 -13.33
CA SER A 5 -0.59 7.39 -12.61
C SER A 5 -0.49 6.06 -11.87
N ILE A 6 -0.62 6.11 -10.54
CA ILE A 6 -0.69 4.97 -9.63
C ILE A 6 -2.12 4.91 -9.13
N LYS A 7 -2.73 3.73 -9.15
CA LYS A 7 -4.12 3.52 -8.74
C LYS A 7 -4.21 2.27 -7.89
N ASN A 8 -4.87 2.42 -6.74
CA ASN A 8 -5.22 1.32 -5.84
C ASN A 8 -4.03 0.39 -5.57
N LEU A 9 -2.88 0.97 -5.25
CA LEU A 9 -1.64 0.22 -5.02
C LEU A 9 -1.54 -0.21 -3.56
N ASP A 10 -1.45 -1.52 -3.35
CA ASP A 10 -1.04 -2.14 -2.09
C ASP A 10 0.37 -2.70 -2.21
N VAL A 11 1.16 -2.58 -1.15
CA VAL A 11 2.48 -3.24 -1.03
C VAL A 11 2.52 -4.03 0.27
N LEU A 12 2.72 -5.34 0.14
CA LEU A 12 2.81 -6.28 1.24
C LEU A 12 4.17 -6.95 1.26
N PHE A 13 4.72 -7.13 2.46
CA PHE A 13 5.97 -7.84 2.69
C PHE A 13 5.69 -9.09 3.54
N GLY A 14 5.95 -10.27 2.98
CA GLY A 14 5.76 -11.53 3.69
C GLY A 14 5.43 -12.69 2.75
N PHE A 15 4.90 -13.77 3.32
CA PHE A 15 4.65 -15.02 2.60
C PHE A 15 3.16 -15.37 2.49
N GLN A 16 2.30 -14.72 3.28
CA GLN A 16 0.85 -14.99 3.31
C GLN A 16 0.03 -13.89 2.61
N THR A 17 0.60 -13.30 1.55
CA THR A 17 0.10 -12.05 0.94
C THR A 17 -1.35 -12.12 0.46
N ALA A 18 -1.81 -13.27 -0.05
CA ALA A 18 -3.20 -13.45 -0.47
C ALA A 18 -4.19 -13.35 0.71
N LYS A 19 -3.82 -13.90 1.88
CA LYS A 19 -4.63 -13.79 3.10
C LYS A 19 -4.63 -12.36 3.62
N SER A 20 -3.47 -11.71 3.58
CA SER A 20 -3.30 -10.30 3.98
C SER A 20 -4.12 -9.34 3.11
N LEU A 21 -4.14 -9.55 1.78
CA LEU A 21 -5.01 -8.81 0.86
C LEU A 21 -6.49 -8.98 1.20
N ALA A 22 -6.95 -10.21 1.42
CA ALA A 22 -8.35 -10.46 1.77
C ALA A 22 -8.76 -9.78 3.09
N LEU A 23 -7.84 -9.68 4.06
CA LEU A 23 -8.07 -8.96 5.31
C LEU A 23 -8.07 -7.45 5.11
N LEU A 24 -7.19 -6.91 4.26
CA LEU A 24 -7.21 -5.50 3.85
C LEU A 24 -8.55 -5.12 3.22
N ASP A 25 -9.05 -5.94 2.29
CA ASP A 25 -10.35 -5.72 1.62
C ASP A 25 -11.52 -5.74 2.62
N GLN A 26 -11.37 -6.45 3.74
CA GLN A 26 -12.35 -6.48 4.84
C GLN A 26 -12.22 -5.29 5.80
N GLY A 27 -11.26 -4.39 5.58
CA GLY A 27 -11.00 -3.22 6.43
C GLY A 27 -10.19 -3.53 7.70
N ALA A 28 -9.48 -4.67 7.74
CA ALA A 28 -8.62 -5.00 8.87
C ALA A 28 -7.46 -4.00 8.98
N SER A 29 -7.09 -3.68 10.21
CA SER A 29 -5.95 -2.81 10.48
C SER A 29 -4.61 -3.50 10.21
N ARG A 30 -3.57 -2.70 9.99
CA ARG A 30 -2.20 -3.19 9.81
C ARG A 30 -1.75 -4.11 10.95
N GLN A 31 -2.10 -3.80 12.19
CA GLN A 31 -1.71 -4.62 13.34
C GLN A 31 -2.44 -5.97 13.33
N GLU A 32 -3.74 -5.99 13.05
CA GLU A 32 -4.50 -7.24 12.95
C GLU A 32 -3.98 -8.14 11.83
N ILE A 33 -3.56 -7.56 10.70
CA ILE A 33 -2.95 -8.30 9.60
C ILE A 33 -1.61 -8.89 10.02
N ILE A 34 -0.75 -8.11 10.68
CA ILE A 34 0.53 -8.59 11.22
C ILE A 34 0.29 -9.75 12.19
N ASP A 35 -0.65 -9.61 13.12
CA ASP A 35 -0.94 -10.64 14.13
C ASP A 35 -1.53 -11.91 13.50
N ALA A 36 -2.36 -11.79 12.46
CA ALA A 36 -3.02 -12.91 11.80
C ALA A 36 -2.18 -13.63 10.73
N THR A 37 -1.17 -12.96 10.17
CA THR A 37 -0.43 -13.44 8.99
C THR A 37 1.09 -13.39 9.13
N GLY A 38 1.62 -12.56 10.02
CA GLY A 38 3.03 -12.22 10.09
C GLY A 38 3.53 -11.33 8.96
N ASP A 39 2.66 -10.95 8.01
CA ASP A 39 3.01 -10.07 6.91
C ASP A 39 2.90 -8.60 7.33
N VAL A 40 3.74 -7.75 6.73
CA VAL A 40 3.75 -6.31 6.97
C VAL A 40 3.09 -5.59 5.80
N VAL A 41 2.09 -4.75 6.09
CA VAL A 41 1.53 -3.80 5.13
C VAL A 41 2.44 -2.58 5.02
N GLY A 42 3.00 -2.34 3.84
CA GLY A 42 3.86 -1.19 3.55
C GLY A 42 3.06 0.04 3.12
N VAL A 43 2.14 -0.14 2.19
CA VAL A 43 1.17 0.88 1.74
C VAL A 43 -0.15 0.20 1.42
N HIS A 44 -1.24 0.92 1.65
CA HIS A 44 -2.60 0.44 1.43
C HIS A 44 -3.40 1.44 0.60
N ASP A 45 -4.03 0.95 -0.47
CA ASP A 45 -4.91 1.69 -1.40
C ASP A 45 -4.38 3.06 -1.84
N VAL A 46 -3.09 3.12 -2.21
CA VAL A 46 -2.47 4.38 -2.62
C VAL A 46 -2.83 4.70 -4.07
N SER A 47 -3.36 5.90 -4.30
CA SER A 47 -3.56 6.47 -5.62
C SER A 47 -2.85 7.81 -5.74
N LEU A 48 -2.07 7.99 -6.81
CA LEU A 48 -1.23 9.18 -7.04
C LEU A 48 -1.10 9.49 -8.53
N ASP A 49 -1.30 10.74 -8.91
CA ASP A 49 -1.04 11.24 -10.26
C ASP A 49 0.09 12.27 -10.23
N ILE A 50 1.11 12.09 -11.05
CA ILE A 50 2.27 12.98 -11.16
C ILE A 50 2.30 13.59 -12.56
N LYS A 51 2.33 14.92 -12.67
CA LYS A 51 2.35 15.63 -13.96
C LYS A 51 3.77 15.77 -14.50
N LYS A 52 3.89 16.02 -15.81
CA LYS A 52 5.18 16.28 -16.44
C LYS A 52 5.83 17.52 -15.83
N GLY A 53 7.08 17.39 -15.37
CA GLY A 53 7.84 18.48 -14.73
C GLY A 53 7.53 18.68 -13.24
N GLU A 54 6.64 17.87 -12.65
CA GLU A 54 6.32 17.90 -11.23
C GLU A 54 7.37 17.11 -10.42
N ILE A 55 7.80 17.68 -9.30
CA ILE A 55 8.63 16.99 -8.30
C ILE A 55 7.70 16.51 -7.19
N CYS A 56 7.53 15.20 -7.08
CA CYS A 56 6.76 14.57 -6.01
C CYS A 56 7.73 13.91 -5.02
N VAL A 57 7.69 14.32 -3.75
CA VAL A 57 8.55 13.77 -2.69
C VAL A 57 7.69 12.99 -1.70
N LEU A 58 7.99 11.70 -1.54
CA LEU A 58 7.37 10.82 -0.56
C LEU A 58 8.24 10.78 0.70
N MET A 59 7.67 11.18 1.84
CA MET A 59 8.32 11.18 3.15
C MET A 59 7.63 10.17 4.06
N GLY A 60 8.37 9.53 4.96
CA GLY A 60 7.86 8.61 5.97
C GLY A 60 8.60 8.75 7.29
N LEU A 61 7.92 8.44 8.39
CA LEU A 61 8.54 8.25 9.70
C LEU A 61 9.00 6.79 9.79
N SER A 62 10.17 6.53 10.39
CA SER A 62 10.66 5.17 10.60
C SER A 62 9.91 4.47 11.73
#